data_AF-A0A2V9IMR8-F1
#
_entry.id   AF-A0A2V9IMR8-F1
#
_cell.length_a   1.000
_cell.length_b   1.000
_cell.length_c   1.000
_cell.angle_alpha   90.00
_cell.angle_beta   90.00
_cell.angle_gamma   90.00
#
_symmetry.space_group_name_H-M   'P 1'
#
loop_
_entity.id
_entity.type
_entity.pdbx_description
1 polymer ?
#
loop_
_entity_poly.entity_id
_entity_poly.type
_entity_poly.pdbx_seq_one_letter_code
_entity_poly.pdbx_strand_id
1 'polypeptide(L)'
;NDTTKNQGGKPATTFTTNFYLSVDSVYQAASDTLIGSRTILTLLNGASNAGSSSVTIPLGKAAGTYYIIARADGGDSVVETLETNNTKSYRIVVQ
;
A
#
# COMPACT_ATOMS: atom_id res chain seq x y z
N ASN A 1 10.10 -5.37 1.02
CA ASN A 1 10.44 -4.01 1.51
C ASN A 1 9.67 -3.00 0.70
N ASP A 2 9.25 -1.91 1.33
CA ASP A 2 8.57 -0.80 0.69
C ASP A 2 9.17 0.54 1.18
N THR A 3 8.81 1.62 0.51
CA THR A 3 9.18 2.99 0.90
C THR A 3 8.04 3.92 0.60
N THR A 4 7.53 4.57 1.65
CA THR A 4 6.46 5.56 1.56
C THR A 4 7.07 6.95 1.64
N LYS A 5 6.67 7.86 0.77
CA LYS A 5 7.16 9.25 0.74
C LYS A 5 5.99 10.21 0.89
N ASN A 6 6.09 11.14 1.84
CA ASN A 6 5.18 12.27 1.92
C ASN A 6 5.60 13.30 0.87
N GLN A 7 4.80 13.45 -0.19
CA GLN A 7 5.02 14.45 -1.25
C GLN A 7 4.30 15.77 -0.99
N GLY A 8 3.48 15.83 0.07
CA GLY A 8 2.72 17.01 0.46
C GLY A 8 3.55 18.05 1.19
N GLY A 9 2.96 19.24 1.36
CA GLY A 9 3.58 20.39 2.04
C GLY A 9 3.43 20.39 3.56
N LYS A 10 2.75 19.41 4.14
CA LYS A 10 2.51 19.30 5.60
C LYS A 10 2.98 17.95 6.13
N PRO A 11 3.40 17.87 7.41
CA PRO A 11 3.63 16.58 8.05
C PRO A 11 2.36 15.73 8.08
N ALA A 12 2.51 14.43 7.87
CA ALA A 12 1.48 13.43 8.13
C ALA A 12 1.65 12.88 9.55
N THR A 13 0.55 12.78 10.30
CA THR A 13 0.49 12.08 11.59
C THR A 13 0.50 10.57 11.39
N THR A 14 0.13 9.77 12.39
CA THR A 14 0.10 8.31 12.25
C THR A 14 -0.85 7.88 11.14
N PHE A 15 -0.36 7.05 10.21
CA PHE A 15 -1.16 6.39 9.17
C PHE A 15 -0.60 4.99 8.86
N THR A 16 -1.32 4.23 8.03
CA THR A 16 -0.86 2.92 7.57
C THR A 16 -0.65 2.89 6.07
N THR A 17 0.41 2.22 5.64
CA THR A 17 0.50 1.70 4.27
C THR A 17 -0.13 0.32 4.25
N ASN A 18 -1.22 0.14 3.51
CA ASN A 18 -1.91 -1.14 3.38
C ASN A 18 -1.40 -1.90 2.15
N PHE A 19 -1.31 -3.22 2.23
CA PHE A 19 -0.90 -4.08 1.12
C PHE A 19 -2.06 -4.97 0.71
N TYR A 20 -2.40 -4.94 -0.57
CA TYR A 20 -3.50 -5.71 -1.15
C TYR A 20 -3.00 -6.69 -2.20
N LEU A 21 -3.63 -7.86 -2.29
CA LEU A 21 -3.51 -8.78 -3.41
C LEU A 21 -4.61 -8.47 -4.44
N SER A 22 -4.20 -8.19 -5.67
CA SER A 22 -5.09 -7.91 -6.81
C SER A 22 -4.81 -8.82 -7.99
N VAL A 23 -5.79 -8.97 -8.87
CA VAL A 23 -5.68 -9.67 -10.17
C VAL A 23 -5.16 -8.74 -11.28
N ASP A 24 -5.16 -7.43 -11.06
CA ASP A 24 -4.61 -6.43 -11.97
C ASP A 24 -3.75 -5.39 -11.24
N SER A 25 -3.21 -4.41 -11.97
CA SER A 25 -2.28 -3.41 -11.42
C SER A 25 -2.96 -2.20 -10.78
N VAL A 26 -4.29 -2.16 -10.71
CA VAL A 26 -5.09 -1.03 -10.25
C VAL A 26 -5.76 -1.41 -8.94
N TYR A 27 -5.82 -0.48 -7.99
CA TYR A 27 -6.52 -0.74 -6.73
C TYR A 27 -8.03 -0.68 -6.94
N GLN A 28 -8.76 -1.71 -6.53
CA GLN A 28 -10.21 -1.67 -6.39
C GLN A 28 -10.64 -2.24 -5.04
N ALA A 29 -11.18 -1.37 -4.18
CA ALA A 29 -11.60 -1.71 -2.83
C ALA A 29 -12.61 -2.88 -2.74
N ALA A 30 -13.41 -3.10 -3.79
CA ALA A 30 -14.43 -4.14 -3.82
C ALA A 30 -13.89 -5.55 -4.14
N SER A 31 -12.74 -5.66 -4.81
CA SER A 31 -12.18 -6.95 -5.28
C SER A 31 -10.82 -7.30 -4.69
N ASP A 32 -10.07 -6.29 -4.24
CA ASP A 32 -8.71 -6.49 -3.74
C ASP A 32 -8.69 -6.96 -2.29
N THR A 33 -7.84 -7.94 -2.01
CA THR A 33 -7.77 -8.57 -0.68
C THR A 33 -6.67 -7.92 0.15
N LEU A 34 -6.97 -7.36 1.31
CA LEU A 34 -5.95 -6.89 2.26
C LEU A 34 -5.12 -8.08 2.76
N ILE A 35 -3.81 -8.03 2.56
CA ILE A 35 -2.85 -9.11 2.92
C ILE A 35 -1.80 -8.68 3.95
N GLY A 36 -1.83 -7.41 4.37
CA GLY A 36 -0.99 -6.88 5.44
C GLY A 36 -0.98 -5.36 5.47
N SER A 37 -0.23 -4.79 6.41
CA SER A 37 -0.04 -3.34 6.52
C SER A 37 1.27 -2.99 7.21
N ARG A 38 1.63 -1.71 7.18
CA ARG A 38 2.76 -1.12 7.89
C ARG A 38 2.37 0.23 8.48
N THR A 39 2.47 0.36 9.81
CA THR A 39 2.22 1.63 10.49
C THR A 39 3.40 2.58 10.34
N ILE A 40 3.12 3.84 10.05
CA ILE A 40 4.07 4.95 10.02
C ILE A 40 3.58 5.99 11.03
N LEU A 41 4.35 6.24 12.09
CA LEU A 41 3.90 7.11 13.20
C LEU A 41 3.87 8.60 12.83
N THR A 42 4.88 9.07 12.11
CA THR A 42 4.95 10.44 11.63
C THR A 42 5.83 10.46 10.39
N LEU A 43 5.41 11.23 9.39
CA LEU A 43 6.21 11.45 8.18
C LEU A 43 6.20 12.94 7.83
N LEU A 44 7.33 13.60 8.09
CA LEU A 44 7.50 15.01 7.78
C LEU A 44 7.35 15.28 6.27
N ASN A 45 7.04 16.52 5.92
CA ASN A 45 6.91 16.94 4.52
C ASN A 45 8.19 16.63 3.74
N GLY A 46 8.06 16.00 2.56
CA GLY A 46 9.19 15.60 1.71
C GLY A 46 9.99 14.39 2.20
N ALA A 47 9.74 13.89 3.42
CA ALA A 47 10.47 12.77 3.98
C ALA A 47 9.97 11.42 3.43
N SER A 48 10.85 10.42 3.51
CA SER A 48 10.57 9.03 3.14
C SER A 48 10.75 8.10 4.34
N ASN A 49 9.93 7.07 4.43
CA ASN A 49 10.02 6.03 5.44
C ASN A 49 10.06 4.65 4.75
N ALA A 50 11.22 4.01 4.82
CA ALA A 50 11.46 2.67 4.30
C ALA A 50 11.29 1.62 5.39
N GLY A 51 10.76 0.46 5.03
CA GLY A 51 10.57 -0.64 5.97
C GLY A 51 10.30 -1.98 5.30
N SER A 52 10.12 -2.99 6.14
CA SER A 52 9.76 -4.34 5.73
C SER A 52 8.52 -4.76 6.51
N SER A 53 7.55 -5.31 5.78
CA SER A 53 6.42 -6.02 6.36
C SER A 53 6.32 -7.40 5.70
N SER A 54 6.01 -8.41 6.50
CA SER A 54 5.58 -9.71 5.98
C SER A 54 4.11 -9.62 5.58
N VAL A 55 3.78 -10.19 4.43
CA VAL A 55 2.41 -10.32 3.94
C VAL A 55 2.11 -11.78 3.67
N THR A 56 0.86 -12.18 3.86
CA THR A 56 0.43 -13.56 3.63
C THR A 56 -0.50 -13.60 2.43
N ILE A 57 -0.12 -14.35 1.40
CA ILE A 57 -1.03 -14.64 0.29
C ILE A 57 -2.05 -15.68 0.77
N PRO A 58 -3.37 -15.41 0.67
CA PRO A 58 -4.39 -16.37 1.06
C PRO A 58 -4.24 -17.70 0.29
N LEU A 59 -4.48 -18.82 0.97
CA LEU A 59 -4.50 -20.14 0.35
C LEU A 59 -5.62 -20.26 -0.69
N GLY A 60 -5.46 -21.19 -1.64
CA GLY A 60 -6.49 -21.47 -2.66
C GLY A 60 -6.52 -20.48 -3.83
N LYS A 61 -5.50 -19.62 -3.98
CA LYS A 61 -5.30 -18.87 -5.22
C LYS A 61 -4.80 -19.80 -6.31
N ALA A 62 -5.42 -19.74 -7.48
CA ALA A 62 -4.95 -20.46 -8.64
C ALA A 62 -3.54 -19.98 -9.03
N ALA A 63 -2.76 -20.86 -9.65
CA ALA A 63 -1.51 -20.44 -10.27
C ALA A 63 -1.80 -19.35 -11.32
N GLY A 64 -1.00 -18.28 -11.33
CA GLY A 64 -1.28 -17.13 -12.17
C GLY A 64 -0.49 -15.88 -11.82
N THR A 65 -0.70 -14.83 -12.61
CA THR A 65 -0.14 -13.50 -12.35
C THR A 65 -1.07 -12.74 -11.42
N TYR A 66 -0.48 -12.17 -10.37
CA TYR A 66 -1.16 -11.29 -9.43
C TYR A 66 -0.33 -10.03 -9.20
N TYR A 67 -0.90 -9.09 -8.46
CA TYR A 67 -0.22 -7.87 -8.05
C TYR A 67 -0.35 -7.68 -6.55
N ILE A 68 0.74 -7.23 -5.94
CA ILE A 68 0.71 -6.64 -4.60
C ILE A 68 0.61 -5.13 -4.78
N ILE A 69 -0.45 -4.53 -4.27
CA ILE A 69 -0.69 -3.08 -4.32
C ILE A 69 -0.44 -2.51 -2.94
N ALA A 70 0.56 -1.63 -2.83
CA ALA A 70 0.77 -0.81 -1.65
C ALA A 70 -0.07 0.46 -1.78
N ARG A 71 -0.90 0.77 -0.78
CA ARG A 71 -1.69 1.99 -0.67
C ARG A 71 -1.22 2.77 0.56
N ALA A 72 -0.54 3.89 0.35
CA ALA A 72 -0.26 4.86 1.41
C ALA A 72 -1.57 5.44 1.94
N ASP A 73 -1.57 5.84 3.22
CA ASP A 73 -2.78 6.24 3.95
C ASP A 73 -4.00 5.35 3.65
N GLY A 74 -3.83 4.03 3.79
CA GLY A 74 -4.81 3.06 3.28
C GLY A 74 -6.18 3.11 3.97
N GLY A 75 -6.34 3.91 5.02
CA GLY A 75 -7.60 4.20 5.70
C GLY A 75 -8.12 5.63 5.50
N ASP A 76 -7.54 6.40 4.56
CA ASP A 76 -7.93 7.77 4.23
C ASP A 76 -7.97 8.68 5.50
N SER A 77 -6.99 8.49 6.39
CA SER A 77 -6.92 9.13 7.70
C SER A 77 -6.18 10.48 7.67
N VAL A 78 -5.46 10.75 6.59
CA VAL A 78 -4.72 11.99 6.35
C VAL A 78 -5.34 12.66 5.13
N VAL A 79 -5.92 13.85 5.30
CA VAL A 79 -6.41 14.62 4.16
C VAL A 79 -5.22 15.12 3.34
N GLU A 80 -5.08 14.61 2.13
CA GLU A 80 -4.03 14.97 1.18
C GLU A 80 -4.59 15.83 0.04
N THR A 81 -3.72 16.61 -0.60
CA THR A 81 -4.13 17.42 -1.76
C THR A 81 -4.47 16.55 -2.97
N LEU A 82 -3.99 15.31 -3.01
CA LEU A 82 -4.18 14.39 -4.13
C LEU A 82 -4.25 12.94 -3.64
N GLU A 83 -5.43 12.45 -3.32
CA GLU A 83 -5.63 11.06 -2.83
C GLU A 83 -5.34 9.99 -3.90
N THR A 84 -5.30 10.36 -5.18
CA THR A 84 -5.18 9.42 -6.30
C THR A 84 -3.74 8.94 -6.55
N ASN A 85 -2.74 9.47 -5.83
CA ASN A 85 -1.33 9.10 -6.03
C ASN A 85 -0.80 8.15 -4.94
N ASN A 86 -1.68 7.58 -4.12
CA ASN A 86 -1.31 6.76 -2.97
C ASN A 86 -1.02 5.29 -3.27
N THR A 87 -1.19 4.84 -4.52
CA THR A 87 -1.06 3.43 -4.89
C THR A 87 0.19 3.13 -5.70
N LYS A 88 0.86 2.02 -5.39
CA LYS A 88 1.94 1.44 -6.21
C LYS A 88 1.80 -0.08 -6.30
N SER A 89 1.82 -0.62 -7.52
CA SER A 89 1.67 -2.06 -7.78
C SER A 89 3.02 -2.76 -8.03
N TYR A 90 3.13 -4.00 -7.58
CA TYR A 90 4.24 -4.90 -7.87
C TYR A 90 3.72 -6.26 -8.38
N ARG A 91 4.17 -6.69 -9.56
CA ARG A 91 3.74 -7.95 -10.17
C ARG A 91 4.40 -9.15 -9.49
N ILE A 92 3.61 -10.17 -9.19
CA ILE A 92 4.05 -11.46 -8.66
C ILE A 92 3.49 -12.62 -9.48
N VAL A 93 4.06 -13.81 -9.30
CA VAL A 93 3.55 -15.06 -9.86
C VAL A 93 3.27 -16.01 -8.71
N VAL A 94 2.04 -16.51 -8.63
CA VAL A 94 1.65 -17.60 -7.74
C VAL A 94 1.79 -18.91 -8.53
N GLN A 95 2.45 -19.90 -7.93
CA GLN A 95 2.72 -21.22 -8.52
C GLN A 95 1.89 -22.29 -7.83
#